data_AF-A0A832C998-F1
#
_entry.id   AF-A0A832C998-F1
#
_cell.length_a   1.000
_cell.length_b   1.000
_cell.length_c   1.000
_cell.angle_alpha   90.00
_cell.angle_beta   90.00
_cell.angle_gamma   90.00
#
_symmetry.space_group_name_H-M   'P 1'
#
loop_
_entity.id
_entity.type
_entity.pdbx_description
1 polymer ?
#
loop_
_entity_poly.entity_id
_entity_poly.type
_entity_poly.pdbx_seq_one_letter_code
_entity_poly.pdbx_strand_id
1 'polypeptide(L)' 'MFWRKPSLEEIKEDLKAISDFEAVIFGSYVTGEFREGSDIDVAVITR' A
#
# COMPACT_ATOMS: atom_id res chain seq x y z
N MET A 1 19.76 0.75 -9.13
CA MET A 1 18.50 1.38 -8.70
C MET A 1 18.47 1.24 -7.19
N PHE A 2 18.51 2.34 -6.42
CA PHE A 2 18.46 2.23 -4.96
C PHE A 2 17.04 1.83 -4.56
N TRP A 3 16.89 0.65 -3.97
CA TRP A 3 15.63 0.19 -3.43
C TRP A 3 15.30 0.95 -2.14
N ARG A 4 14.04 1.37 -1.96
CA ARG A 4 13.52 1.91 -0.70
C ARG A 4 12.10 1.42 -0.46
N LYS A 5 11.77 1.20 0.82
CA LYS A 5 10.38 1.03 1.25
C LYS A 5 9.60 2.31 0.94
N PRO A 6 8.46 2.25 0.22
CA PRO A 6 7.62 3.43 -0.01
C PRO A 6 7.09 3.97 1.33
N SER A 7 6.87 5.27 1.42
CA SER A 7 6.21 5.87 2.57
C SER A 7 4.69 5.64 2.52
N LEU A 8 4.02 5.83 3.65
CA LEU A 8 2.56 5.76 3.67
C LEU A 8 1.93 6.87 2.80
N GLU A 9 2.55 8.04 2.74
CA GLU A 9 2.12 9.17 1.92
C GLU A 9 2.19 8.86 0.43
N GLU A 10 3.22 8.15 -0.01
CA GLU A 10 3.37 7.74 -1.42
C GLU A 10 2.30 6.72 -1.80
N ILE A 11 2.06 5.73 -0.94
CA ILE A 11 1.00 4.76 -1.15
C ILE A 11 -0.37 5.47 -1.18
N LYS A 12 -0.59 6.45 -0.30
CA LYS A 12 -1.83 7.26 -0.31
C LYS A 12 -1.99 8.06 -1.60
N GLU A 13 -0.92 8.62 -2.15
CA GLU A 13 -0.95 9.34 -3.43
C GLU A 13 -1.37 8.41 -4.56
N ASP A 14 -0.78 7.22 -4.64
CA ASP A 14 -1.11 6.21 -5.65
C ASP A 14 -2.58 5.74 -5.52
N LEU A 15 -3.08 5.60 -4.29
CA LEU A 15 -4.46 5.19 -4.01
C LEU A 15 -5.51 6.28 -4.29
N LYS A 16 -5.12 7.53 -4.58
CA LYS A 16 -6.09 8.58 -4.95
C LYS A 16 -6.92 8.22 -6.17
N ALA A 17 -6.40 7.41 -7.08
CA ALA A 17 -7.13 6.97 -8.28
C ALA A 17 -8.40 6.16 -7.95
N ILE A 18 -8.49 5.60 -6.74
CA ILE A 18 -9.62 4.81 -6.25
C ILE A 18 -10.24 5.42 -4.98
N SER A 19 -10.11 6.73 -4.77
CA SER A 19 -10.55 7.43 -3.56
C SER A 19 -12.05 7.36 -3.27
N ASP A 20 -12.86 6.99 -4.27
CA ASP A 20 -14.30 6.79 -4.12
C ASP A 20 -14.64 5.51 -3.33
N PHE A 21 -13.66 4.62 -3.14
CA PHE A 21 -13.79 3.39 -2.37
C PHE A 21 -13.03 3.46 -1.05
N GLU A 22 -13.49 2.68 -0.08
CA GLU A 22 -12.72 2.43 1.13
C GLU A 22 -11.57 1.46 0.80
N ALA A 23 -10.32 1.90 1.01
CA ALA A 23 -9.12 1.11 0.77
C ALA A 23 -8.37 0.86 2.09
N VAL A 24 -8.05 -0.40 2.35
CA VAL A 24 -7.31 -0.84 3.55
C VAL A 24 -5.99 -1.48 3.12
N ILE A 25 -4.87 -0.92 3.61
CA ILE A 25 -3.54 -1.52 3.44
C ILE A 25 -3.38 -2.61 4.50
N PHE A 26 -2.93 -3.79 4.09
CA PHE A 26 -2.68 -4.91 5.00
C PHE A 26 -1.37 -5.64 4.62
N GLY A 27 -1.18 -6.83 5.19
CA GLY A 27 -0.06 -7.70 4.84
C GLY A 27 1.29 -7.19 5.35
N SER A 28 2.35 -7.60 4.64
CA SER A 28 3.74 -7.47 5.11
C SER A 28 4.17 -6.01 5.38
N TYR A 29 3.58 -5.05 4.64
CA TYR A 29 3.84 -3.62 4.83
C TYR A 29 3.46 -3.14 6.24
N VAL A 30 2.34 -3.63 6.77
CA VAL A 30 1.77 -3.26 8.07
C VAL A 30 2.32 -4.12 9.21
N THR A 31 2.60 -5.41 8.98
CA THR A 31 3.12 -6.32 10.02
C THR A 31 4.60 -6.10 10.34
N GLY A 32 5.31 -5.32 9.53
CA GLY A 32 6.76 -5.08 9.69
C GLY A 32 7.64 -6.13 8.99
N GLU A 33 7.04 -7.05 8.24
CA GLU A 33 7.73 -8.13 7.51
C GLU A 33 8.06 -7.75 6.05
N PHE A 34 7.82 -6.49 5.68
CA PHE A 34 8.12 -5.95 4.35
C PHE A 34 9.63 -5.99 4.05
N ARG A 35 9.98 -6.53 2.88
CA ARG A 35 11.36 -6.73 2.44
C ARG A 35 11.57 -6.25 1.01
N GLU A 36 12.82 -6.24 0.57
CA GLU A 36 13.13 -5.98 -0.83
C GLU A 36 12.42 -6.99 -1.73
N GLY A 37 11.66 -6.48 -2.70
CA GLY A 37 10.79 -7.27 -3.57
C GLY A 37 9.37 -7.55 -3.05
N SER A 38 9.01 -7.10 -1.82
CA SER A 38 7.63 -7.14 -1.36
C SER A 38 6.73 -6.20 -2.18
N ASP A 39 5.49 -6.64 -2.39
CA ASP A 39 4.36 -5.86 -2.88
C ASP A 39 3.59 -5.20 -1.73
N ILE A 40 2.60 -4.37 -2.09
CA ILE A 40 1.69 -3.71 -1.16
C ILE A 40 0.31 -4.35 -1.32
N ASP A 41 -0.14 -5.05 -0.29
CA ASP A 41 -1.48 -5.64 -0.24
C ASP A 41 -2.54 -4.57 0.08
N VAL A 42 -3.53 -4.42 -0.80
CA VAL A 42 -4.63 -3.46 -0.65
C VAL A 42 -5.97 -4.15 -0.84
N ALA A 43 -6.85 -4.02 0.15
CA ALA A 43 -8.24 -4.47 0.07
C ALA A 43 -9.13 -3.27 -0.28
N VAL A 44 -9.97 -3.41 -1.29
CA VAL A 44 -10.93 -2.38 -1.73
C VAL A 44 -12.35 -2.85 -1.39
N ILE A 45 -13.07 -2.07 -0.60
CA ILE A 45 -14.43 -2.38 -0.15
C ILE A 45 -15.42 -1.62 -1.02
N THR A 46 -16.27 -2.37 -1.74
CA THR A 46 -17.34 -1.85 -2.60
C THR A 46 -18.71 -2.08 -1.95
N ARG A 47 -19.70 -1.24 -2.25
CA ARG A 47 -21.08 -1.33 -1.75
C ARG A 47 -22.08 -1.31 -2.89
#